data_AF-A0A2X2UWH7-F1
#
_entry.id   AF-A0A2X2UWH7-F1
#
_cell.length_a   1.000
_cell.length_b   1.000
_cell.length_c   1.000
_cell.angle_alpha   90.00
_cell.angle_beta   90.00
_cell.angle_gamma   90.00
#
_symmetry.space_group_name_H-M   'P 1'
#
loop_
_entity.id
_entity.type
_entity.pdbx_description
1 polymer ?
#
loop_
_entity_poly.entity_id
_entity_poly.type
_entity_poly.pdbx_seq_one_letter_code
_entity_poly.pdbx_strand_id
1 'polypeptide(L)' 'MRTIKDLTVKVTYTVGLSDVEVPEEVAKQLEQMADYGFSICDSEINKFPEAFNWLSDNISEDDALYWEYEVEIN' A
#
# COMPACT_ATOMS: atom_id res chain seq x y z
N MET A 1 7.62 -19.31 27.00
CA MET A 1 8.22 -19.01 25.69
C MET A 1 8.08 -20.25 24.81
N ARG A 2 7.72 -20.09 23.55
CA ARG A 2 7.52 -21.18 22.58
C ARG A 2 8.09 -20.74 21.23
N THR A 3 8.66 -21.67 20.47
CA THR A 3 9.12 -21.44 19.11
C THR A 3 7.99 -21.76 18.10
N ILE A 4 7.75 -20.86 17.16
CA ILE A 4 6.95 -21.11 15.95
C ILE A 4 7.95 -21.46 14.83
N LYS A 5 7.72 -22.57 14.12
CA LYS A 5 8.66 -23.05 13.11
C LYS A 5 8.53 -22.29 11.79
N ASP A 6 7.28 -22.02 11.41
CA ASP A 6 6.95 -21.27 10.20
C ASP A 6 5.78 -20.32 10.52
N LEU A 7 5.99 -19.04 10.26
CA LEU A 7 5.06 -17.96 10.59
C LEU A 7 5.03 -17.00 9.42
N THR A 8 3.88 -16.92 8.77
CA THR A 8 3.59 -15.89 7.77
C THR A 8 2.66 -14.86 8.40
N VAL A 9 3.01 -13.58 8.25
CA VAL A 9 2.17 -12.46 8.68
C VAL A 9 1.98 -11.54 7.50
N LYS A 10 0.72 -11.25 7.16
CA LYS A 10 0.35 -10.18 6.25
C LYS A 10 -0.19 -9.02 7.07
N VAL A 11 0.34 -7.84 6.79
CA VAL A 11 -0.09 -6.59 7.41
C VAL A 11 -0.77 -5.76 6.34
N THR A 12 -1.97 -5.29 6.64
CA THR A 12 -2.67 -4.29 5.82
C THR A 12 -2.87 -3.05 6.67
N TYR A 13 -2.47 -1.89 6.16
CA TYR A 13 -2.71 -0.62 6.81
C TYR A 13 -3.39 0.36 5.85
N THR A 14 -4.33 1.14 6.37
CA THR A 14 -5.12 2.09 5.59
C THR A 14 -4.81 3.51 6.03
N VAL A 15 -4.34 4.33 5.09
CA VAL A 15 -4.10 5.76 5.30
C VAL A 15 -5.19 6.56 4.60
N GLY A 16 -5.81 7.50 5.32
CA GLY A 16 -6.82 8.41 4.78
C GLY A 16 -6.26 9.82 4.72
N LEU A 17 -6.15 10.38 3.52
CA LEU A 17 -5.69 11.75 3.28
C LEU A 17 -6.82 12.60 2.69
N SER A 18 -6.79 13.91 2.91
CA SER A 18 -7.74 14.87 2.35
C SER A 18 -6.97 16.05 1.76
N ASP A 19 -7.52 16.66 0.71
CA ASP A 19 -6.95 17.83 0.03
C ASP A 19 -5.47 17.64 -0.39
N VAL A 20 -5.13 16.46 -0.92
CA VAL A 20 -3.76 16.11 -1.33
C VAL A 20 -3.40 16.80 -2.65
N GLU A 21 -2.38 17.65 -2.63
CA GLU A 21 -1.78 18.21 -3.83
C GLU A 21 -0.68 17.28 -4.36
N VAL A 22 -0.81 16.84 -5.62
CA VAL A 22 0.16 15.98 -6.31
C VAL A 22 0.44 16.50 -7.72
N PRO A 23 1.60 16.17 -8.32
CA PRO A 23 1.83 16.40 -9.74
C PRO A 23 0.77 15.70 -10.62
N GLU A 24 0.43 16.31 -11.75
CA GLU A 24 -0.59 15.81 -12.70
C GLU A 24 -0.38 14.34 -13.09
N GLU A 25 0.88 13.92 -13.32
CA GLU A 25 1.19 12.54 -13.72
C GLU A 25 0.97 11.53 -12.58
N VAL A 26 1.17 11.96 -11.32
CA VAL A 26 0.84 11.15 -10.13
C VAL A 26 -0.68 11.01 -10.03
N ALA A 27 -1.44 12.10 -10.19
CA ALA A 27 -2.90 12.09 -10.14
C ALA A 27 -3.49 11.11 -11.16
N LYS A 28 -3.08 11.19 -12.43
CA LYS A 28 -3.54 10.28 -13.49
C LYS A 28 -3.27 8.81 -13.16
N GLN A 29 -2.09 8.50 -12.62
CA GLN A 29 -1.76 7.12 -12.27
C GLN A 29 -2.59 6.64 -11.08
N LEU A 30 -2.79 7.46 -10.05
CA LEU A 30 -3.67 7.11 -8.91
C LEU A 30 -5.12 6.86 -9.36
N GLU A 31 -5.65 7.66 -10.28
CA GLU A 31 -6.97 7.44 -10.89
C GLU A 31 -7.03 6.10 -11.64
N GLN A 32 -6.02 5.79 -12.45
CA GLN A 32 -5.94 4.50 -13.14
C GLN A 32 -5.85 3.31 -12.17
N MET A 33 -5.11 3.46 -11.07
CA MET A 33 -5.04 2.44 -10.02
C MET A 33 -6.41 2.23 -9.35
N ALA A 34 -7.15 3.30 -9.09
CA ALA A 34 -8.48 3.25 -8.52
C ALA A 34 -9.49 2.55 -9.46
N ASP A 35 -9.42 2.85 -10.76
CA ASP A 35 -10.24 2.21 -11.80
C ASP A 35 -9.92 0.73 -11.99
N TYR A 36 -8.69 0.30 -11.69
CA TYR A 36 -8.25 -1.10 -11.81
C TYR A 36 -8.99 -2.03 -10.83
N GLY A 37 -9.49 -1.50 -9.71
CA GLY A 37 -10.40 -2.21 -8.79
C GLY A 37 -9.75 -3.24 -7.86
N PHE A 38 -8.43 -3.37 -7.85
CA PHE A 38 -7.68 -4.23 -6.90
C PHE A 38 -6.32 -3.63 -6.51
N SER A 39 -5.75 -4.12 -5.41
CA SER A 39 -4.44 -3.69 -4.93
C SER A 39 -3.34 -4.07 -5.92
N ILE A 40 -2.62 -3.06 -6.40
CA ILE A 40 -1.49 -3.25 -7.31
C ILE A 40 -0.29 -3.73 -6.50
N CYS A 41 0.21 -4.91 -6.83
CA CYS A 41 1.39 -5.45 -6.16
C CYS A 41 2.68 -4.93 -6.80
N ASP A 42 3.77 -5.16 -6.09
CA ASP A 42 5.14 -4.81 -6.45
C ASP A 42 5.58 -5.32 -7.85
N SER A 43 4.94 -6.38 -8.36
CA SER A 43 5.18 -6.86 -9.73
C SER A 43 4.66 -5.93 -10.84
N GLU A 44 3.78 -4.99 -10.49
CA GLU A 44 3.10 -4.08 -11.42
C GLU A 44 3.57 -2.62 -11.29
N ILE A 45 4.58 -2.33 -10.45
CA ILE A 45 5.14 -0.99 -10.22
C ILE A 45 5.48 -0.27 -11.52
N ASN A 46 6.04 -0.99 -12.50
CA ASN A 46 6.46 -0.40 -13.77
C ASN A 46 5.29 0.19 -14.59
N LYS A 47 4.04 -0.16 -14.28
CA LYS A 47 2.85 0.44 -14.91
C LYS A 47 2.48 1.80 -14.31
N PHE A 48 2.84 2.04 -13.05
CA PHE A 48 2.47 3.22 -12.27
C PHE A 48 3.66 3.80 -11.46
N PRO A 49 4.80 4.09 -12.12
CA PRO A 49 6.03 4.44 -11.42
C PRO A 49 5.93 5.75 -10.63
N GLU A 50 5.21 6.74 -11.13
CA GLU A 50 5.09 8.06 -10.48
C GLU A 50 4.19 7.97 -9.24
N ALA A 51 3.06 7.28 -9.35
CA ALA A 51 2.19 7.03 -8.20
C ALA A 51 2.90 6.19 -7.14
N PHE A 52 3.62 5.13 -7.54
CA PHE A 52 4.33 4.29 -6.59
C PHE A 52 5.42 5.06 -5.82
N ASN A 53 6.24 5.85 -6.52
CA ASN A 53 7.24 6.70 -5.88
C ASN A 53 6.60 7.69 -4.91
N TRP A 54 5.54 8.38 -5.35
CA TRP A 54 4.84 9.34 -4.50
C TRP A 54 4.25 8.68 -3.26
N LEU A 55 3.57 7.53 -3.40
CA LEU A 55 3.00 6.79 -2.27
C LEU A 55 4.11 6.35 -1.30
N SER A 56 5.23 5.83 -1.82
CA SER A 56 6.37 5.41 -0.98
C SER A 56 7.04 6.56 -0.23
N ASP A 57 7.04 7.77 -0.79
CA ASP A 57 7.67 8.94 -0.18
C ASP A 57 6.73 9.68 0.80
N ASN A 58 5.41 9.54 0.65
CA ASN A 58 4.42 10.35 1.37
C ASN A 58 3.50 9.54 2.30
N ILE A 59 3.52 8.21 2.23
CA ILE A 59 2.70 7.35 3.08
C ILE A 59 3.60 6.40 3.87
N SER A 60 3.36 6.35 5.18
CA SER A 60 4.02 5.40 6.08
C SER A 60 3.01 4.67 6.96
N GLU A 61 3.48 3.59 7.60
CA GLU A 61 2.68 2.84 8.59
C GLU A 61 2.24 3.73 9.77
N ASP A 62 3.04 4.72 10.13
CA ASP A 62 2.75 5.67 11.21
C ASP A 62 1.55 6.59 10.89
N ASP A 63 1.21 6.74 9.60
CA ASP A 63 0.09 7.54 9.14
C ASP A 63 -1.24 6.76 9.13
N ALA A 64 -1.23 5.47 9.49
CA ALA A 64 -2.41 4.66 9.31
C ALA A 64 -3.49 4.89 10.38
N LEU A 65 -4.73 4.90 9.88
CA LEU A 65 -5.93 5.01 10.68
C LEU A 65 -6.36 3.65 11.24
N TYR A 66 -6.09 2.58 10.49
CA TYR A 66 -6.48 1.21 10.81
C TYR A 66 -5.43 0.22 10.35
N TRP A 67 -5.13 -0.77 11.20
CA TRP A 67 -4.22 -1.89 10.93
C TRP A 67 -4.95 -3.22 11.07
N GLU A 68 -4.65 -4.16 10.19
CA GLU A 68 -5.11 -5.53 10.25
C GLU A 68 -3.94 -6.50 10.08
N TYR A 69 -3.89 -7.51 10.94
CA TYR A 69 -2.91 -8.60 10.87
C TYR A 69 -3.61 -9.89 10.48
N GLU A 70 -3.15 -10.52 9.40
CA GLU A 70 -3.50 -11.88 9.02
C GLU A 70 -2.30 -12.78 9.33
N VAL A 71 -2.54 -13.87 10.07
CA VAL A 71 -1.46 -14.75 10.58
C VAL A 71 -1.71 -16.19 10.15
N GLU A 72 -0.70 -16.81 9.54
CA GLU A 72 -0.69 -18.21 9.13
C GLU A 72 0.49 -18.95 9.78
N ILE A 73 0.25 -20.17 10.26
CA ILE A 73 1.26 -21.03 10.89
C ILE A 73 1.24 -22.39 10.17
N ASN A 74 2.38 -22.78 9.60
CA ASN A 74 2.57 -24.01 8.84
C ASN A 74 3.39 -25.08 9.58
#